data_AF-A0A6P4J1G3-F1
#
_entry.id   AF-A0A6P4J1G3-F1
#
_cell.length_a   1.000
_cell.length_b   1.000
_cell.length_c   1.000
_cell.angle_alpha   90.00
_cell.angle_beta   90.00
_cell.angle_gamma   90.00
#
_symmetry.space_group_name_H-M   'P 1'
#
loop_
_entity.id
_entity.type
_entity.pdbx_description
1 polymer ?
#
loop_
_entity_poly.entity_id
_entity_poly.type
_entity_poly.pdbx_seq_one_letter_code
_entity_poly.pdbx_strand_id
1 'polypeptide(L)'
;MTTKSIRKFTCVLIGDDGQTKNAFEEQLVKGGFPMVEMNEQGLEVRPLVFQTTAGSLLFRVLDATGQQKFKKLSQDQDRVQADCTVIMFENAESDHGALLKKYKDIPTILCGVKKQIKDITKKTKLQYFYNINSQNTNNYEYLFLWLGGQLLGDMQLELLSMIGDELVDKPPMEGD
;
A
#
# COMPACT_ATOMS: atom_id res chain seq x y z
N MET A 1 -10.78 8.46 -29.31
CA MET A 1 -10.32 7.56 -28.23
C MET A 1 -10.27 8.39 -26.95
N THR A 2 -11.26 8.24 -26.08
CA THR A 2 -11.32 8.96 -24.80
C THR A 2 -10.21 8.40 -23.92
N THR A 3 -9.17 9.19 -23.64
CA THR A 3 -8.15 8.83 -22.66
C THR A 3 -8.83 8.65 -21.31
N LYS A 4 -8.99 7.39 -20.87
CA LYS A 4 -9.57 7.05 -19.57
C LYS A 4 -8.62 7.61 -18.51
N SER A 5 -8.99 8.73 -17.87
CA SER A 5 -8.17 9.39 -16.87
C SER A 5 -7.81 8.41 -15.75
N ILE A 6 -6.52 8.16 -15.54
CA ILE A 6 -6.02 7.32 -14.45
C ILE A 6 -6.15 8.11 -13.14
N ARG A 7 -6.88 7.56 -12.16
CA ARG A 7 -6.94 8.15 -10.81
C ARG A 7 -5.70 7.74 -10.04
N LYS A 8 -5.02 8.70 -9.43
CA LYS A 8 -3.74 8.49 -8.73
C LYS A 8 -3.95 8.67 -7.24
N PHE A 9 -3.40 7.74 -6.45
CA PHE A 9 -3.46 7.76 -4.99
C PHE A 9 -2.07 7.52 -4.41
N THR A 10 -1.77 8.22 -3.32
CA THR A 10 -0.59 8.00 -2.49
C THR A 10 -0.95 7.03 -1.37
N CYS A 11 -0.33 5.84 -1.38
CA CYS A 11 -0.43 4.88 -0.28
C CYS A 11 0.90 4.88 0.49
N VAL A 12 0.87 5.07 1.80
CA VAL A 12 2.08 4.95 2.62
C VAL A 12 2.10 3.59 3.29
N LEU A 13 3.17 2.84 3.06
CA LEU A 13 3.48 1.61 3.76
C LEU A 13 4.34 1.93 5.00
N ILE A 14 3.84 1.59 6.19
CA ILE A 14 4.50 1.86 7.46
C ILE A 14 4.50 0.60 8.33
N GLY A 15 5.34 0.61 9.36
CA GLY A 15 5.39 -0.47 10.35
C GLY A 15 6.80 -1.04 10.48
N ASP A 16 6.85 -2.28 10.96
CA ASP A 16 8.11 -2.97 11.19
C ASP A 16 8.75 -3.41 9.88
N ASP A 17 10.08 -3.24 9.80
CA ASP A 17 10.87 -3.84 8.73
C ASP A 17 11.17 -5.29 9.14
N GLY A 18 10.71 -6.27 8.36
CA GLY A 18 10.64 -7.67 8.80
C GLY A 18 10.05 -8.63 7.77
N GLN A 19 9.71 -9.85 8.21
CA GLN A 19 9.26 -10.92 7.31
C GLN A 19 7.94 -10.59 6.63
N THR A 20 7.03 -9.93 7.35
CA THR A 20 5.72 -9.49 6.83
C THR A 20 5.90 -8.55 5.63
N LYS A 21 6.83 -7.60 5.72
CA LYS A 21 7.16 -6.69 4.62
C LYS A 21 7.79 -7.43 3.44
N ASN A 22 8.84 -8.21 3.70
CA ASN A 22 9.56 -8.91 2.63
C ASN A 22 8.62 -9.83 1.85
N ALA A 23 7.74 -10.56 2.54
CA ALA A 23 6.77 -11.44 1.89
C ALA A 23 5.72 -10.66 1.08
N PHE A 24 5.33 -9.46 1.50
CA PHE A 24 4.47 -8.58 0.70
C PHE A 24 5.18 -8.08 -0.57
N GLU A 25 6.43 -7.63 -0.45
CA GLU A 25 7.23 -7.18 -1.58
C GLU A 25 7.47 -8.31 -2.59
N GLU A 26 7.79 -9.52 -2.11
CA GLU A 26 7.91 -10.70 -2.97
C GLU A 26 6.62 -10.98 -3.74
N GLN A 27 5.44 -10.80 -3.13
CA GLN A 27 4.16 -10.98 -3.81
C GLN A 27 3.94 -9.91 -4.89
N LEU A 28 4.31 -8.66 -4.63
CA LEU A 28 4.23 -7.58 -5.62
C LEU A 28 5.16 -7.84 -6.80
N VAL A 29 6.40 -8.28 -6.55
CA VAL A 29 7.35 -8.65 -7.60
C VAL A 29 6.82 -9.83 -8.43
N LYS A 30 6.33 -10.89 -7.78
CA LYS A 30 5.68 -12.04 -8.46
C LYS A 30 4.43 -11.62 -9.23
N GLY A 31 3.77 -10.56 -8.80
CA GLY A 31 2.61 -9.95 -9.43
C GLY A 31 2.90 -9.08 -10.66
N GLY A 32 4.16 -8.90 -11.04
CA GLY A 32 4.54 -8.05 -12.16
C GLY A 32 4.73 -6.57 -11.79
N PHE A 33 4.95 -6.26 -10.52
CA PHE A 33 5.28 -4.91 -10.05
C PHE A 33 6.72 -4.83 -9.50
N PRO A 34 7.77 -5.15 -10.30
CA PRO A 34 9.16 -5.12 -9.82
C PRO A 34 9.71 -3.69 -9.69
N MET A 35 9.15 -2.73 -10.44
CA MET A 35 9.65 -1.36 -10.54
C MET A 35 9.63 -0.64 -9.19
N VAL A 36 10.79 -0.11 -8.81
CA VAL A 36 10.97 0.76 -7.64
C VAL A 36 11.75 2.00 -8.07
N GLU A 37 11.25 3.17 -7.71
CA GLU A 37 11.97 4.43 -7.82
C GLU A 37 12.26 4.99 -6.42
N MET A 38 13.22 5.91 -6.30
CA MET A 38 13.46 6.65 -5.05
C MET A 38 12.87 8.04 -5.18
N ASN A 39 12.02 8.44 -4.23
CA ASN A 39 11.53 9.82 -4.20
C ASN A 39 12.57 10.79 -3.62
N GLU A 40 12.29 12.09 -3.70
CA GLU A 40 13.16 13.18 -3.17
C GLU A 40 13.46 13.06 -1.67
N GLN A 41 12.65 12.29 -0.93
CA GLN A 41 12.80 12.06 0.50
C GLN A 41 13.62 10.78 0.80
N GLY A 42 14.04 10.05 -0.22
CA GLY A 42 14.76 8.79 -0.11
C GLY A 42 13.88 7.61 0.30
N LEU A 43 12.57 7.67 0.01
CA LEU A 43 11.65 6.54 0.15
C LEU A 43 11.52 5.82 -1.17
N GLU A 44 11.48 4.49 -1.09
CA GLU A 44 11.18 3.64 -2.22
C GLU A 44 9.71 3.81 -2.60
N VAL A 45 9.44 3.99 -3.89
CA VAL A 45 8.10 4.15 -4.44
C VAL A 45 7.86 3.04 -5.44
N ARG A 46 6.75 2.32 -5.23
CA ARG A 46 6.29 1.25 -6.11
C ARG A 46 4.94 1.63 -6.72
N PRO A 47 4.87 1.90 -8.03
CA PRO A 47 3.60 2.17 -8.70
C PRO A 47 2.84 0.86 -8.96
N LEU A 48 1.59 0.79 -8.49
CA LEU A 48 0.69 -0.34 -8.71
C LEU A 48 -0.52 0.13 -9.52
N VAL A 49 -0.73 -0.46 -10.70
CA VAL A 49 -1.83 -0.10 -11.60
C VAL A 49 -2.88 -1.20 -11.66
N PHE A 50 -4.10 -0.85 -11.29
CA PHE A 50 -5.27 -1.72 -11.28
C PHE A 50 -6.31 -1.23 -12.27
N GLN A 51 -6.82 -2.10 -13.13
CA GLN A 51 -7.99 -1.83 -13.96
C GLN A 51 -9.24 -2.28 -13.21
N THR A 52 -10.20 -1.38 -13.06
CA THR A 52 -11.44 -1.64 -12.33
C THR A 52 -12.66 -1.23 -13.13
N THR A 53 -13.85 -1.59 -12.65
CA THR A 53 -15.14 -1.12 -13.20
C THR A 53 -15.27 0.40 -13.19
N ALA A 54 -14.61 1.10 -12.25
CA ALA A 54 -14.58 2.57 -12.17
C ALA A 54 -13.45 3.23 -12.99
N GLY A 55 -12.61 2.44 -13.65
CA GLY A 55 -11.45 2.92 -14.40
C GLY A 55 -10.11 2.47 -13.83
N SER A 56 -9.03 3.05 -14.35
CA SER A 56 -7.68 2.70 -13.96
C SER A 56 -7.29 3.46 -12.69
N LEU A 57 -6.80 2.72 -11.69
CA LEU A 57 -6.30 3.26 -10.43
C LEU A 57 -4.79 3.05 -10.36
N LEU A 58 -4.04 4.10 -10.06
CA LEU A 58 -2.61 4.05 -9.79
C LEU A 58 -2.38 4.31 -8.30
N PHE A 59 -1.87 3.34 -7.58
CA PHE A 59 -1.36 3.52 -6.22
C PHE A 59 0.15 3.71 -6.27
N ARG A 60 0.63 4.88 -5.84
CA ARG A 60 2.05 5.08 -5.54
C ARG A 60 2.28 4.63 -4.11
N VAL A 61 2.86 3.45 -3.93
CA VAL A 61 3.15 2.89 -2.61
C VAL A 61 4.51 3.39 -2.14
N LEU A 62 4.53 4.25 -1.13
CA LEU A 62 5.75 4.78 -0.51
C LEU A 62 6.15 3.88 0.66
N ASP A 63 7.30 3.22 0.56
CA ASP A 63 7.84 2.41 1.65
C ASP A 63 8.56 3.28 2.68
N ALA A 64 7.89 3.44 3.83
CA ALA A 64 8.42 4.07 5.03
C ALA A 64 8.50 3.10 6.21
N THR A 65 8.60 1.79 5.93
CA THR A 65 8.84 0.77 6.97
C THR A 65 10.20 0.95 7.64
N GLY A 66 10.30 0.48 8.88
CA GLY A 66 11.48 0.64 9.70
C GLY A 66 11.51 1.97 10.46
N GLN A 67 12.01 1.92 11.69
CA GLN A 67 11.89 3.03 12.65
C GLN A 67 12.53 4.34 12.16
N GLN A 68 13.63 4.26 11.42
CA GLN A 68 14.34 5.45 10.92
C GLN A 68 13.54 6.17 9.83
N LYS A 69 13.04 5.44 8.82
CA LYS A 69 12.21 6.00 7.74
C LYS A 69 10.90 6.58 8.32
N PHE A 70 10.29 5.89 9.28
CA PHE A 70 9.06 6.38 9.92
C PHE A 70 9.26 7.63 10.78
N LYS A 71 10.34 7.72 11.58
CA LYS A 71 10.65 8.92 12.37
C LYS A 71 10.81 10.15 11.47
N LYS A 72 11.50 9.99 10.33
CA LYS A 72 11.65 11.03 9.31
C LYS A 72 10.29 11.46 8.74
N LEU A 73 9.43 10.50 8.38
CA LEU A 73 8.06 10.77 7.87
C LEU A 73 7.12 11.40 8.93
N SER A 74 7.38 11.17 10.21
CA SER A 74 6.52 11.65 11.30
C SER A 74 6.88 13.05 11.79
N GLN A 75 8.12 13.48 11.56
CA GLN A 75 8.57 14.84 11.85
C GLN A 75 8.19 15.82 10.73
N ASP A 76 8.11 15.36 9.49
CA ASP A 76 7.71 16.15 8.31
C ASP A 76 6.18 16.06 8.07
N GLN A 77 5.36 16.49 9.05
CA GLN A 77 3.88 16.42 8.97
C GLN A 77 3.30 17.07 7.70
N ASP A 78 4.01 18.00 7.06
CA ASP A 78 3.51 18.79 5.94
C ASP A 78 3.89 18.26 4.55
N ARG A 79 4.66 17.16 4.43
CA ARG A 79 5.32 16.82 3.14
C ARG A 79 4.81 15.56 2.45
N VAL A 80 4.08 14.67 3.12
CA VAL A 80 3.47 13.48 2.48
C VAL A 80 2.01 13.38 2.89
N GLN A 81 1.12 13.82 2.00
CA GLN A 81 -0.32 13.61 2.14
C GLN A 81 -0.67 12.22 1.64
N ALA A 82 -0.92 11.31 2.58
CA ALA A 82 -1.36 9.95 2.26
C ALA A 82 -2.87 9.93 2.01
N ASP A 83 -3.29 9.37 0.89
CA ASP A 83 -4.72 9.09 0.64
C ASP A 83 -5.15 7.85 1.42
N CYS A 84 -4.25 6.88 1.57
CA CYS A 84 -4.46 5.67 2.34
C CYS A 84 -3.15 5.14 2.94
N THR A 85 -3.25 4.15 3.83
CA THR A 85 -2.08 3.51 4.42
C THR A 85 -2.23 2.00 4.62
N VAL A 86 -1.09 1.31 4.58
CA VAL A 86 -0.94 -0.08 4.99
C VAL A 86 0.03 -0.12 6.16
N ILE A 87 -0.41 -0.69 7.29
CA ILE A 87 0.40 -0.83 8.50
C ILE A 87 0.80 -2.30 8.65
N MET A 88 2.10 -2.57 8.60
CA MET A 88 2.68 -3.90 8.76
C MET A 88 3.11 -4.16 10.20
N PHE A 89 2.64 -5.28 10.73
CA PHE A 89 2.93 -5.76 12.08
C PHE A 89 3.75 -7.03 11.98
N GLU A 90 4.97 -6.99 12.50
CA GLU A 90 5.81 -8.19 12.60
C GLU A 90 5.57 -8.92 13.92
N ASN A 91 5.38 -8.17 15.00
CA ASN A 91 5.09 -8.71 16.32
C ASN A 91 3.98 -7.89 17.01
N ALA A 92 3.30 -8.50 17.99
CA ALA A 92 2.21 -7.85 18.72
C ALA A 92 2.68 -6.85 19.80
N GLU A 93 3.98 -6.82 20.09
CA GLU A 93 4.60 -6.01 21.16
C GLU A 93 5.11 -4.66 20.66
N SER A 94 5.28 -4.51 19.34
CA SER A 94 5.63 -3.27 18.68
C SER A 94 4.57 -2.20 18.99
N ASP A 95 5.00 -1.08 19.57
CA ASP A 95 4.10 0.02 19.91
C ASP A 95 3.70 0.81 18.65
N HIS A 96 2.62 0.36 18.03
CA HIS A 96 2.01 1.04 16.89
C HIS A 96 0.88 1.98 17.27
N GLY A 97 0.67 2.28 18.56
CA GLY A 97 -0.42 3.15 19.01
C GLY A 97 -0.35 4.55 18.37
N ALA A 98 0.86 5.09 18.24
CA ALA A 98 1.10 6.36 17.57
C ALA A 98 0.76 6.32 16.06
N LEU A 99 1.09 5.22 15.37
CA LEU A 99 0.81 5.01 13.95
C LEU A 99 -0.69 4.97 13.70
N LEU A 100 -1.40 4.16 14.50
CA LEU A 100 -2.84 3.97 14.38
C LEU A 100 -3.59 5.28 14.64
N LYS A 101 -3.10 6.11 15.56
CA LYS A 101 -3.67 7.43 15.83
C LYS A 101 -3.42 8.42 14.70
N LYS A 102 -2.25 8.37 14.05
CA LYS A 102 -1.87 9.29 12.96
C LYS A 102 -2.75 9.08 11.72
N TYR A 103 -3.06 7.83 11.37
CA TYR A 103 -3.76 7.50 10.13
C TYR A 103 -5.23 7.06 10.32
N LYS A 104 -5.81 7.30 11.50
CA LYS A 104 -7.19 6.90 11.82
C LYS A 104 -8.27 7.49 10.89
N ASP A 105 -7.98 8.62 10.25
CA ASP A 105 -8.94 9.41 9.47
C ASP A 105 -8.86 9.11 7.95
N ILE A 106 -7.93 8.24 7.53
CA ILE A 106 -7.80 7.79 6.14
C ILE A 106 -7.98 6.26 6.04
N PRO A 107 -8.38 5.72 4.88
CA PRO A 107 -8.47 4.28 4.66
C PRO A 107 -7.17 3.57 5.06
N THR A 108 -7.27 2.66 6.03
CA THR A 108 -6.12 2.00 6.67
C THR A 108 -6.31 0.49 6.68
N ILE A 109 -5.32 -0.24 6.16
CA ILE A 109 -5.24 -1.72 6.24
C ILE A 109 -4.19 -2.13 7.27
N LEU A 110 -4.49 -3.18 8.04
CA LEU A 110 -3.54 -3.82 8.95
C LEU A 110 -3.08 -5.16 8.36
N CYS A 111 -1.77 -5.32 8.17
CA CYS A 111 -1.12 -6.51 7.59
C CYS A 111 -0.21 -7.19 8.62
N GLY A 112 -0.31 -8.50 8.80
CA GLY A 112 0.44 -9.22 9.84
C GLY A 112 -0.19 -10.56 10.21
N VAL A 113 0.38 -11.27 11.17
CA VAL A 113 -0.10 -12.61 11.54
C VAL A 113 -1.47 -12.53 12.24
N LYS A 114 -2.39 -13.43 11.87
CA LYS A 114 -3.78 -13.48 12.40
C LYS A 114 -3.93 -13.34 13.91
N LYS A 115 -3.03 -13.95 14.69
CA LYS A 115 -3.05 -13.86 16.16
C LYS A 115 -2.76 -12.44 16.64
N GLN A 116 -1.78 -11.77 16.04
CA GLN A 116 -1.34 -10.43 16.42
C GLN A 116 -2.42 -9.38 16.11
N ILE A 117 -3.01 -9.45 14.91
CA ILE A 117 -4.00 -8.44 14.47
C ILE A 117 -5.33 -8.56 15.23
N LYS A 118 -5.71 -9.76 15.69
CA LYS A 118 -6.90 -9.93 16.53
C LYS A 118 -6.84 -9.11 17.83
N ASP A 119 -5.67 -8.93 18.40
CA ASP A 119 -5.52 -8.16 19.64
C ASP A 119 -5.52 -6.65 19.38
N ILE A 120 -5.12 -6.23 18.19
CA ILE A 120 -5.09 -4.82 17.76
C ILE A 120 -6.48 -4.35 17.33
N THR A 121 -7.18 -5.12 16.51
CA THR A 121 -8.53 -4.78 16.01
C THR A 121 -9.56 -4.63 17.12
N LYS A 122 -9.47 -5.44 18.19
CA LYS A 122 -10.26 -5.27 19.42
C LYS A 122 -10.08 -3.91 20.08
N LYS A 123 -8.90 -3.29 19.92
CA LYS A 123 -8.54 -2.01 20.55
C LYS A 123 -8.86 -0.80 19.67
N THR A 124 -8.92 -0.94 18.34
CA THR A 124 -8.88 0.23 17.42
C THR A 124 -10.05 0.41 16.46
N LYS A 125 -11.06 -0.48 16.43
CA LYS A 125 -12.19 -0.46 15.47
C LYS A 125 -11.80 -0.50 13.98
N LEU A 126 -10.52 -0.70 13.65
CA LEU A 126 -10.01 -0.84 12.28
C LEU A 126 -10.38 -2.23 11.75
N GLN A 127 -10.93 -2.31 10.52
CA GLN A 127 -11.74 -3.46 10.12
C GLN A 127 -11.10 -4.43 9.11
N TYR A 128 -9.94 -4.14 8.51
CA TYR A 128 -9.43 -4.97 7.41
C TYR A 128 -8.03 -5.55 7.66
N PHE A 129 -7.95 -6.87 7.50
CA PHE A 129 -6.89 -7.76 7.94
C PHE A 129 -6.32 -8.55 6.76
N TYR A 130 -5.00 -8.51 6.59
CA TYR A 130 -4.29 -9.37 5.66
C TYR A 130 -3.38 -10.36 6.39
N ASN A 131 -3.63 -11.66 6.21
CA ASN A 131 -2.76 -12.71 6.75
C ASN A 131 -1.69 -13.09 5.72
N ILE A 132 -0.43 -12.75 6.00
CA ILE A 132 0.72 -13.15 5.17
C ILE A 132 1.21 -14.53 5.62
N ASN A 133 0.36 -15.55 5.54
CA ASN A 133 0.84 -16.92 5.67
C ASN A 133 1.22 -17.43 4.27
N SER A 134 2.45 -17.92 4.14
CA SER A 134 3.15 -18.33 2.91
C SER A 134 2.49 -19.41 2.04
N GLN A 135 1.28 -19.85 2.38
CA GLN A 135 0.55 -20.90 1.65
C GLN A 135 -0.70 -20.41 0.91
N ASN A 136 -1.14 -19.17 1.12
CA ASN A 136 -2.26 -18.60 0.36
C ASN A 136 -1.74 -17.62 -0.69
N THR A 137 -1.86 -18.03 -1.95
CA THR A 137 -1.51 -17.30 -3.16
C THR A 137 -2.28 -15.98 -3.28
N ASN A 138 -1.54 -14.88 -3.48
CA ASN A 138 -1.94 -13.58 -4.03
C ASN A 138 -3.31 -13.02 -3.63
N ASN A 139 -3.38 -12.38 -2.47
CA ASN A 139 -4.54 -11.59 -2.07
C ASN A 139 -4.22 -10.08 -1.90
N TYR A 140 -3.02 -9.63 -2.25
CA TYR A 140 -2.64 -8.21 -2.12
C TYR A 140 -3.49 -7.31 -3.04
N GLU A 141 -3.95 -7.84 -4.17
CA GLU A 141 -4.82 -7.13 -5.12
C GLU A 141 -6.14 -6.71 -4.46
N TYR A 142 -6.71 -7.58 -3.64
CA TYR A 142 -7.92 -7.30 -2.87
C TYR A 142 -7.70 -6.23 -1.79
N LEU A 143 -6.46 -6.06 -1.30
CA LEU A 143 -6.13 -4.95 -0.39
C LEU A 143 -6.26 -3.62 -1.11
N PHE A 144 -5.63 -3.49 -2.28
CA PHE A 144 -5.68 -2.26 -3.05
C PHE A 144 -7.04 -2.03 -3.71
N LEU A 145 -7.78 -3.09 -4.05
CA LEU A 145 -9.17 -2.99 -4.48
C LEU A 145 -10.06 -2.43 -3.37
N TRP A 146 -9.90 -2.92 -2.14
CA TRP A 146 -10.63 -2.39 -0.99
C TRP A 146 -10.28 -0.93 -0.71
N LEU A 147 -8.99 -0.57 -0.74
CA LEU A 147 -8.55 0.82 -0.61
C LEU A 147 -9.16 1.70 -1.70
N GLY A 148 -9.17 1.23 -2.95
CA GLY A 148 -9.82 1.90 -4.07
C GLY A 148 -11.31 2.12 -3.81
N GLY A 149 -12.01 1.10 -3.34
CA GLY A 149 -13.44 1.22 -3.02
C GLY A 149 -13.72 2.23 -1.91
N GLN A 150 -12.92 2.25 -0.85
CA GLN A 150 -13.01 3.25 0.21
C GLN A 150 -12.77 4.68 -0.31
N LEU A 151 -11.71 4.87 -1.11
CA LEU A 151 -11.33 6.17 -1.65
C LEU A 151 -12.34 6.71 -2.67
N LEU A 152 -12.99 5.82 -3.41
CA LEU A 152 -14.00 6.17 -4.41
C LEU A 152 -15.41 6.27 -3.83
N GLY A 153 -15.63 5.78 -2.60
CA GLY A 153 -16.97 5.62 -2.03
C GLY A 153 -17.79 4.51 -2.71
N ASP A 154 -17.14 3.54 -3.35
CA ASP A 154 -17.75 2.44 -4.09
C ASP A 154 -17.23 1.08 -3.61
N MET A 155 -17.97 0.45 -2.70
CA MET A 155 -17.62 -0.87 -2.18
C MET A 155 -17.97 -2.04 -3.12
N GLN A 156 -18.60 -1.75 -4.26
CA GLN A 156 -18.88 -2.73 -5.32
C GLN A 156 -17.82 -2.66 -6.43
N LEU A 157 -16.72 -1.95 -6.20
CA LEU A 157 -15.59 -1.87 -7.12
C LEU A 157 -15.04 -3.27 -7.43
N GLU A 158 -15.01 -3.63 -8.71
CA GLU A 158 -14.51 -4.93 -9.17
C GLU A 158 -13.17 -4.75 -9.89
N LEU A 159 -12.24 -5.68 -9.64
CA LEU A 159 -10.98 -5.78 -10.36
C LEU A 159 -11.21 -6.47 -11.71
N LEU A 160 -10.79 -5.81 -12.80
CA LEU A 160 -10.85 -6.35 -14.16
C LEU A 160 -9.52 -6.98 -14.56
N SER A 161 -8.42 -6.28 -14.31
CA SER A 161 -7.07 -6.77 -14.55
C SER A 161 -6.04 -5.95 -13.79
N MET A 162 -4.84 -6.49 -13.67
CA MET A 162 -3.66 -5.75 -13.26
C MET A 162 -2.79 -5.47 -14.47
N ILE A 163 -2.12 -4.31 -14.48
CA ILE A 163 -1.14 -4.00 -15.52
C ILE A 163 0.21 -3.87 -14.85
N GLY A 164 1.02 -4.91 -14.99
CA GLY A 164 2.45 -4.86 -14.70
C GLY A 164 3.17 -4.15 -15.85
N ASP A 165 3.93 -3.10 -15.51
CA ASP A 165 4.86 -2.34 -16.37
C ASP A 165 4.37 -1.64 -17.65
N GLU A 166 3.18 -1.92 -18.21
CA GLU A 166 2.80 -1.34 -19.52
C GLU A 166 2.23 0.10 -19.47
N LEU A 167 1.89 0.64 -18.29
CA LEU A 167 1.23 1.96 -18.16
C LEU A 167 2.01 3.01 -17.36
N VAL A 168 3.18 2.70 -16.83
CA VAL A 168 4.05 3.74 -16.27
C VAL A 168 4.77 4.35 -17.45
N ASP A 169 4.44 5.59 -17.81
CA ASP A 169 5.10 6.38 -18.86
C ASP A 169 6.61 6.12 -18.78
N LYS A 170 7.13 5.24 -19.65
CA LYS A 170 8.57 5.09 -19.80
C LYS A 170 9.04 6.45 -20.30
N PRO A 171 10.02 7.09 -19.63
CA PRO A 171 10.62 8.28 -20.20
C PRO A 171 11.05 7.92 -21.63
N PRO A 172 10.83 8.81 -22.62
CA PRO A 172 11.25 8.52 -23.98
C PRO A 172 12.73 8.15 -23.93
N MET A 173 13.05 6.94 -24.39
CA MET A 173 14.43 6.53 -24.57
C MET A 173 15.05 7.57 -25.50
N GLU A 174 15.94 8.41 -24.97
CA GLU A 174 16.75 9.29 -25.78
C GLU A 174 17.50 8.40 -26.77
N GLY A 175 17.20 8.58 -28.05
CA GLY A 175 17.86 7.85 -29.12
C GLY A 175 19.29 8.32 -29.26
N ASP A 176 20.20 7.37 -29.38
CA ASP A 176 21.54 7.57 -29.96
C ASP A 176 21.43 7.96 -31.45
#